data_AF-A0A1T4K0K8-F1
#
_entry.id   AF-A0A1T4K0K8-F1
#
_cell.length_a   1.000
_cell.length_b   1.000
_cell.length_c   1.000
_cell.angle_alpha   90.00
_cell.angle_beta   90.00
_cell.angle_gamma   90.00
#
_symmetry.space_group_name_H-M   'P 1'
#
loop_
_entity.id
_entity.type
_entity.pdbx_description
1 polymer ?
#
loop_
_entity_poly.entity_id
_entity_poly.type
_entity_poly.pdbx_seq_one_letter_code
_entity_poly.pdbx_strand_id
1 'polypeptide(L)'
;MKKVISILLSVIIVASSVFGASFAYANGTATDKLEEIQNMPGFVPGENSIIQRNCYGFVSEVCKKLYGVPYAEGLYNNYQVKHNSGNFTTSDTFTSKKTIPDAEFVEDVINFFVTNAVAGDIVHYGALNNASRKTHTVVIQYIDSTMMKIYHSNYSTSEYNSNMCHIDTIYWQSMKEYPTRSIYSDDDTLYSLNAIFYSTMKVSNSGGIGISISHFKNYDSLYTAIVPDVDMPGEEPDVSADKLEVTGLTVTGQACSKIDFEWDDVSEATKYFVAVDNQTKGTSFSKTVTDSETNIAGLDPGNVYEIKVCAYSGNSKGDYSTPVITASKPKKEAVRSAYSSGSRKIVTKWKKLSGSCTGYQLQLSTSKNFKSGTITKNINNKNKLSYTRKNLKKGSNYYIRVRGYTSYDGQKIYGTWSTVKTVRCL
;
A
#
# COMPACT_ATOMS: atom_id res chain seq x y z
N MET A 1 -39.91 68.38 17.71
CA MET A 1 -39.39 68.97 16.45
C MET A 1 -38.98 67.80 15.55
N LYS A 2 -39.75 67.46 14.49
CA LYS A 2 -39.44 67.78 13.07
C LYS A 2 -37.96 67.45 12.75
N LYS A 3 -37.54 66.61 11.79
CA LYS A 3 -38.14 66.13 10.52
C LYS A 3 -37.11 65.21 9.79
N VAL A 4 -37.59 64.26 8.96
CA VAL A 4 -37.01 63.71 7.68
C VAL A 4 -35.85 62.68 7.84
N ILE A 5 -35.91 61.38 7.49
CA ILE A 5 -36.25 60.57 6.28
C ILE A 5 -35.27 60.67 5.09
N SER A 6 -34.61 59.55 4.74
CA SER A 6 -34.40 58.97 3.37
C SER A 6 -32.98 58.39 3.19
N ILE A 7 -32.79 57.05 3.12
CA ILE A 7 -32.64 56.19 1.91
C ILE A 7 -31.52 56.66 0.94
N LEU A 8 -30.40 55.91 0.81
CA LEU A 8 -30.06 55.08 -0.36
C LEU A 8 -28.68 54.39 -0.24
N LEU A 9 -28.58 53.22 -0.87
CA LEU A 9 -27.40 52.41 -1.17
C LEU A 9 -26.17 53.20 -1.64
N SER A 10 -24.99 52.80 -1.16
CA SER A 10 -23.76 52.82 -1.97
C SER A 10 -22.80 51.72 -1.51
N VAL A 11 -22.63 50.74 -2.39
CA VAL A 11 -21.61 49.69 -2.36
C VAL A 11 -20.23 50.32 -2.42
N ILE A 12 -19.36 50.06 -1.44
CA ILE A 12 -17.91 50.01 -1.64
C ILE A 12 -17.35 48.88 -0.77
N ILE A 13 -16.89 47.84 -1.47
CA ILE A 13 -15.99 46.80 -0.98
C ILE A 13 -14.62 47.47 -0.77
N VAL A 14 -14.09 47.44 0.45
CA VAL A 14 -12.64 47.51 0.66
C VAL A 14 -12.26 46.40 1.63
N ALA A 15 -11.54 45.44 1.07
CA ALA A 15 -10.96 44.28 1.73
C ALA A 15 -9.94 44.72 2.78
N SER A 16 -10.22 44.37 4.03
CA SER A 16 -9.18 44.25 5.06
C SER A 16 -8.67 42.83 5.01
N SER A 17 -7.43 42.70 4.53
CA SER A 17 -6.67 41.45 4.37
C SER A 17 -6.63 40.64 5.66
N VAL A 18 -7.50 39.64 5.74
CA VAL A 18 -7.32 38.48 6.61
C VAL A 18 -6.25 37.62 5.93
N PHE A 19 -4.98 37.76 6.35
CA PHE A 19 -4.00 36.69 6.15
C PHE A 19 -4.34 35.54 7.11
N GLY A 20 -5.46 34.88 6.84
CA GLY A 20 -5.63 33.49 7.20
C GLY A 20 -4.82 32.74 6.16
N ALA A 21 -3.65 32.25 6.54
CA ALA A 21 -2.97 31.25 5.74
C ALA A 21 -3.95 30.07 5.62
N SER A 22 -4.61 29.98 4.46
CA SER A 22 -5.27 28.78 4.02
C SER A 22 -4.19 27.69 3.97
N PHE A 23 -4.11 26.85 5.00
CA PHE A 23 -3.35 25.61 4.90
C PHE A 23 -4.03 24.78 3.82
N ALA A 24 -3.39 24.70 2.66
CA ALA A 24 -3.80 23.82 1.59
C ALA A 24 -3.72 22.38 2.14
N TYR A 25 -4.83 21.67 2.06
CA TYR A 25 -4.94 20.26 2.43
C TYR A 25 -3.86 19.42 1.72
N ALA A 26 -3.24 18.47 2.44
CA ALA A 26 -2.20 17.57 1.94
C ALA A 26 -2.61 16.88 0.62
N ASN A 27 -1.74 16.93 -0.38
CA ASN A 27 -1.98 16.40 -1.73
C ASN A 27 -1.60 14.91 -1.79
N GLY A 28 -2.41 14.01 -1.22
CA GLY A 28 -2.18 12.56 -1.29
C GLY A 28 -0.92 12.09 -0.54
N THR A 29 -0.38 10.93 -0.92
CA THR A 29 0.88 10.42 -0.34
C THR A 29 2.09 10.96 -1.09
N ALA A 30 3.26 11.00 -0.44
CA ALA A 30 4.51 11.35 -1.14
C ALA A 30 4.82 10.35 -2.28
N THR A 31 4.40 9.08 -2.14
CA THR A 31 4.51 8.08 -3.20
C THR A 31 3.70 8.48 -4.43
N ASP A 32 2.42 8.87 -4.27
CA ASP A 32 1.58 9.31 -5.39
C ASP A 32 2.22 10.52 -6.09
N LYS A 33 2.73 11.48 -5.30
CA LYS A 33 3.36 12.66 -5.86
C LYS A 33 4.66 12.36 -6.59
N LEU A 34 5.46 11.42 -6.07
CA LEU A 34 6.64 10.94 -6.75
C LEU A 34 6.28 10.22 -8.05
N GLU A 35 5.20 9.44 -8.10
CA GLU A 35 4.69 8.81 -9.32
C GLU A 35 4.24 9.85 -10.36
N GLU A 36 3.64 10.96 -9.94
CA GLU A 36 3.36 12.08 -10.83
C GLU A 36 4.65 12.72 -11.38
N ILE A 37 5.65 12.95 -10.52
CA ILE A 37 6.94 13.56 -10.92
C ILE A 37 7.64 12.69 -11.97
N GLN A 38 7.59 11.37 -11.84
CA GLN A 38 8.20 10.44 -12.79
C GLN A 38 7.58 10.49 -14.20
N ASN A 39 6.42 11.12 -14.37
CA ASN A 39 5.81 11.31 -15.68
C ASN A 39 6.12 12.70 -16.27
N MET A 40 6.93 13.52 -15.59
CA MET A 40 7.34 14.84 -16.06
C MET A 40 8.59 14.78 -16.94
N PRO A 41 8.71 15.62 -17.99
CA PRO A 41 9.91 15.68 -18.82
C PRO A 41 11.18 15.92 -18.00
N GLY A 42 12.22 15.10 -18.23
CA GLY A 42 13.49 15.14 -17.49
C GLY A 42 13.49 14.37 -16.17
N PHE A 43 12.38 13.71 -15.84
CA PHE A 43 12.19 12.87 -14.66
C PHE A 43 11.74 11.44 -15.04
N VAL A 44 11.44 11.19 -16.32
CA VAL A 44 10.92 9.89 -16.78
C VAL A 44 11.96 8.78 -16.70
N PRO A 45 11.72 7.67 -15.98
CA PRO A 45 12.61 6.52 -15.97
C PRO A 45 12.91 6.01 -17.38
N GLY A 46 14.19 5.78 -17.68
CA GLY A 46 14.66 5.41 -19.02
C GLY A 46 14.84 6.58 -19.99
N GLU A 47 14.45 7.80 -19.64
CA GLU A 47 14.77 9.01 -20.40
C GLU A 47 15.92 9.80 -19.77
N ASN A 48 16.48 10.75 -20.53
CA ASN A 48 17.54 11.62 -20.03
C ASN A 48 17.05 12.47 -18.86
N SER A 49 17.84 12.48 -17.77
CA SER A 49 17.58 13.31 -16.61
C SER A 49 17.69 14.81 -16.92
N ILE A 50 16.90 15.62 -16.22
CA ILE A 50 17.00 17.08 -16.25
C ILE A 50 18.36 17.56 -15.72
N ILE A 51 18.97 16.81 -14.80
CA ILE A 51 20.32 17.07 -14.30
C ILE A 51 21.27 15.95 -14.74
N GLN A 52 22.28 16.33 -15.50
CA GLN A 52 23.28 15.42 -16.04
C GLN A 52 24.49 15.35 -15.10
N ARG A 53 25.08 14.16 -14.93
CA ARG A 53 26.35 13.95 -14.20
C ARG A 53 26.32 14.25 -12.69
N ASN A 54 25.15 14.45 -12.09
CA ASN A 54 25.03 14.76 -10.66
C ASN A 54 23.75 14.17 -10.03
N CYS A 55 23.88 13.11 -9.22
CA CYS A 55 22.76 12.47 -8.52
C CYS A 55 22.16 13.36 -7.42
N TYR A 56 23.00 14.10 -6.69
CA TYR A 56 22.55 15.08 -5.71
C TYR A 56 21.70 16.17 -6.36
N GLY A 57 22.16 16.73 -7.47
CA GLY A 57 21.44 17.79 -8.19
C GLY A 57 20.08 17.29 -8.70
N PHE A 58 20.02 16.06 -9.20
CA PHE A 58 18.76 15.44 -9.59
C PHE A 58 17.79 15.29 -8.41
N VAL A 59 18.25 14.70 -7.30
CA VAL A 59 17.43 14.55 -6.08
C VAL A 59 16.98 15.91 -5.54
N SER A 60 17.82 16.93 -5.65
CA SER A 60 17.48 18.30 -5.27
C SER A 60 16.34 18.88 -6.11
N GLU A 61 16.32 18.65 -7.42
CA GLU A 61 15.22 19.05 -8.29
C GLU A 61 13.95 18.21 -8.06
N VAL A 62 14.08 16.92 -7.73
CA VAL A 62 12.93 16.10 -7.30
C VAL A 62 12.32 16.68 -6.02
N CYS A 63 13.16 17.03 -5.03
CA CYS A 63 12.70 17.67 -3.80
C CYS A 63 12.02 19.01 -4.06
N LYS A 64 12.49 19.80 -5.03
CA LYS A 64 11.83 21.05 -5.41
C LYS A 64 10.42 20.83 -5.96
N LYS A 65 10.19 19.72 -6.69
CA LYS A 65 8.86 19.34 -7.17
C LYS A 65 7.98 18.74 -6.08
N LEU A 66 8.59 17.96 -5.19
CA LEU A 66 7.90 17.28 -4.09
C LEU A 66 7.56 18.24 -2.94
N TYR A 67 8.50 19.06 -2.50
CA TYR A 67 8.35 19.88 -1.29
C TYR A 67 8.25 21.39 -1.58
N GLY A 68 8.33 21.80 -2.85
CA GLY A 68 8.39 23.22 -3.24
C GLY A 68 9.74 23.88 -2.96
N VAL A 69 10.68 23.16 -2.34
CA VAL A 69 12.02 23.64 -2.00
C VAL A 69 13.08 22.61 -2.40
N PRO A 70 14.23 23.03 -2.94
CA PRO A 70 15.28 22.10 -3.31
C PRO A 70 15.93 21.47 -2.07
N TYR A 71 16.51 20.29 -2.24
CA TYR A 71 17.44 19.74 -1.27
C TYR A 71 18.77 20.47 -1.40
N ALA A 72 18.90 21.62 -0.74
CA ALA A 72 20.00 22.56 -0.93
C ALA A 72 20.50 23.11 0.42
N GLU A 73 21.02 22.23 1.26
CA GLU A 73 21.70 22.61 2.50
C GLU A 73 23.21 22.42 2.35
N GLY A 74 23.82 23.24 1.49
CA GLY A 74 25.25 23.58 1.49
C GLY A 74 26.30 22.46 1.44
N LEU A 75 25.94 21.18 1.27
CA LEU A 75 26.83 20.08 1.63
C LEU A 75 26.79 18.93 0.61
N TYR A 76 28.00 18.42 0.35
CA TYR A 76 28.35 17.40 -0.63
C TYR A 76 27.61 16.08 -0.42
N ASN A 77 27.39 15.32 -1.50
CA ASN A 77 26.90 13.94 -1.51
C ASN A 77 27.73 13.06 -0.53
N ASN A 78 27.34 12.99 0.74
CA ASN A 78 28.06 12.28 1.80
C ASN A 78 27.14 12.05 3.01
N TYR A 79 27.09 10.81 3.51
CA TYR A 79 26.31 10.43 4.69
C TYR A 79 26.69 11.17 5.98
N GLN A 80 27.93 11.66 6.09
CA GLN A 80 28.44 12.37 7.28
C GLN A 80 27.86 13.76 7.44
N VAL A 81 27.25 14.28 6.37
CA VAL A 81 26.58 15.57 6.36
C VAL A 81 25.30 15.43 7.18
N LYS A 82 25.28 16.08 8.34
CA LYS A 82 24.07 16.18 9.16
C LYS A 82 23.34 17.48 8.85
N HIS A 83 22.12 17.32 8.38
CA HIS A 83 21.17 18.40 8.15
C HIS A 83 20.54 18.79 9.48
N ASN A 84 21.02 19.88 10.08
CA ASN A 84 20.52 20.39 11.36
C ASN A 84 19.89 21.79 11.21
N SER A 85 19.98 22.41 10.04
CA SER A 85 19.54 23.79 9.78
C SER A 85 18.99 23.90 8.37
N GLY A 86 17.79 24.46 8.20
CA GLY A 86 17.12 24.52 6.90
C GLY A 86 15.84 23.69 6.88
N ASN A 87 15.49 23.15 5.71
CA ASN A 87 14.22 22.50 5.43
C ASN A 87 14.23 20.98 5.73
N PHE A 88 15.40 20.40 5.93
CA PHE A 88 15.57 18.98 6.18
C PHE A 88 16.25 18.74 7.53
N THR A 89 15.98 17.57 8.10
CA THR A 89 16.66 17.07 9.30
C THR A 89 17.21 15.68 9.00
N THR A 90 18.46 15.40 9.36
CA THR A 90 18.95 14.03 9.35
C THR A 90 18.28 13.26 10.49
N SER A 91 17.39 12.34 10.16
CA SER A 91 16.66 11.53 11.16
C SER A 91 17.60 10.51 11.78
N ASP A 92 18.26 9.71 10.95
CA ASP A 92 19.05 8.57 11.41
C ASP A 92 20.31 8.34 10.58
N THR A 93 21.25 7.60 11.17
CA THR A 93 22.51 7.23 10.52
C THR A 93 22.91 5.81 10.89
N PHE A 94 23.23 5.01 9.89
CA PHE A 94 23.79 3.68 10.02
C PHE A 94 25.25 3.67 9.56
N THR A 95 26.12 3.01 10.31
CA THR A 95 27.52 2.81 9.89
C THR A 95 27.96 1.39 10.18
N SER A 96 28.72 0.80 9.26
CA SER A 96 29.36 -0.49 9.45
C SER A 96 30.79 -0.46 8.94
N LYS A 97 31.71 -1.06 9.69
CA LYS A 97 33.12 -1.24 9.27
C LYS A 97 33.32 -2.43 8.34
N LYS A 98 32.27 -3.20 8.05
CA LYS A 98 32.35 -4.37 7.17
C LYS A 98 32.59 -3.91 5.73
N THR A 99 33.52 -4.56 5.03
CA THR A 99 33.85 -4.27 3.62
C THR A 99 33.21 -5.27 2.65
N ILE A 100 32.56 -6.31 3.18
CA ILE A 100 31.76 -7.29 2.46
C ILE A 100 30.48 -7.50 3.28
N PRO A 101 29.29 -7.47 2.67
CA PRO A 101 28.03 -7.69 3.37
C PRO A 101 27.85 -9.16 3.74
N ASP A 102 27.59 -9.44 5.02
CA ASP A 102 27.15 -10.72 5.54
C ASP A 102 25.67 -10.66 5.99
N ALA A 103 25.12 -11.78 6.45
CA ALA A 103 23.70 -11.87 6.79
C ALA A 103 23.27 -10.86 7.87
N GLU A 104 24.10 -10.65 8.89
CA GLU A 104 23.86 -9.67 9.95
C GLU A 104 23.82 -8.25 9.38
N PHE A 105 24.82 -7.87 8.56
CA PHE A 105 24.84 -6.56 7.92
C PHE A 105 23.58 -6.30 7.08
N VAL A 106 23.13 -7.30 6.33
CA VAL A 106 21.94 -7.16 5.48
C VAL A 106 20.69 -6.95 6.33
N GLU A 107 20.54 -7.70 7.42
CA GLU A 107 19.41 -7.53 8.33
C GLU A 107 19.42 -6.16 9.00
N ASP A 108 20.59 -5.69 9.45
CA ASP A 108 20.73 -4.36 10.07
C ASP A 108 20.36 -3.23 9.10
N VAL A 109 20.79 -3.34 7.83
CA VAL A 109 20.44 -2.36 6.80
C VAL A 109 18.94 -2.37 6.51
N ILE A 110 18.33 -3.55 6.39
CA ILE A 110 16.88 -3.68 6.16
C ILE A 110 16.11 -3.07 7.34
N ASN A 111 16.47 -3.44 8.56
CA ASN A 111 15.84 -2.92 9.77
C ASN A 111 16.00 -1.41 9.87
N PHE A 112 17.19 -0.88 9.57
CA PHE A 112 17.45 0.56 9.56
C PHE A 112 16.50 1.31 8.62
N PHE A 113 16.29 0.82 7.39
CA PHE A 113 15.37 1.48 6.46
C PHE A 113 13.90 1.29 6.83
N VAL A 114 13.49 0.05 7.15
CA VAL A 114 12.08 -0.27 7.47
C VAL A 114 11.63 0.44 8.75
N THR A 115 12.54 0.75 9.67
CA THR A 115 12.24 1.46 10.93
C THR A 115 12.20 2.96 10.74
N ASN A 116 13.15 3.53 9.99
CA ASN A 116 13.44 4.98 10.06
C ASN A 116 13.09 5.76 8.79
N ALA A 117 12.65 5.09 7.72
CA ALA A 117 12.49 5.73 6.42
C ALA A 117 11.04 5.73 5.92
N VAL A 118 10.66 6.80 5.23
CA VAL A 118 9.39 6.96 4.53
C VAL A 118 9.60 7.39 3.07
N ALA A 119 8.55 7.29 2.26
CA ALA A 119 8.59 7.83 0.89
C ALA A 119 8.91 9.32 0.90
N GLY A 120 9.77 9.77 -0.01
CA GLY A 120 10.25 11.14 -0.09
C GLY A 120 11.49 11.45 0.74
N ASP A 121 11.96 10.52 1.59
CA ASP A 121 13.22 10.69 2.32
C ASP A 121 14.43 10.63 1.38
N ILE A 122 15.44 11.42 1.73
CA ILE A 122 16.71 11.48 1.00
C ILE A 122 17.70 10.57 1.70
N VAL A 123 18.27 9.64 0.94
CA VAL A 123 19.30 8.72 1.44
C VAL A 123 20.64 9.12 0.85
N HIS A 124 21.61 9.38 1.73
CA HIS A 124 23.01 9.46 1.35
C HIS A 124 23.74 8.23 1.83
N TYR A 125 24.60 7.68 0.99
CA TYR A 125 25.50 6.64 1.44
C TYR A 125 26.87 6.76 0.78
N GLY A 126 27.88 6.30 1.49
CA GLY A 126 29.27 6.52 1.12
C GLY A 126 30.21 5.61 1.87
N ALA A 127 31.46 5.57 1.42
CA ALA A 127 32.50 4.85 2.13
C ALA A 127 32.71 5.48 3.51
N LEU A 128 32.95 4.64 4.51
CA LEU A 128 33.12 5.09 5.90
C LEU A 128 34.34 6.03 6.06
N ASN A 129 35.40 5.79 5.29
CA ASN A 129 36.62 6.61 5.31
C ASN A 129 36.62 7.66 4.18
N ASN A 130 37.13 8.85 4.49
CA ASN A 130 37.19 10.02 3.59
C ASN A 130 38.13 9.85 2.38
N ALA A 131 38.85 8.74 2.27
CA ALA A 131 39.80 8.48 1.20
C ALA A 131 39.14 8.12 -0.14
N SER A 132 37.88 7.67 -0.14
CA SER A 132 37.21 7.21 -1.35
C SER A 132 35.95 8.01 -1.68
N ARG A 133 35.96 8.68 -2.84
CA ARG A 133 34.90 9.59 -3.33
C ARG A 133 33.65 8.87 -3.84
N LYS A 134 33.42 7.61 -3.46
CA LYS A 134 32.22 6.88 -3.90
C LYS A 134 31.09 7.16 -2.92
N THR A 135 30.27 8.11 -3.30
CA THR A 135 29.05 8.47 -2.60
C THR A 135 27.90 8.55 -3.58
N HIS A 136 26.69 8.33 -3.09
CA HIS A 136 25.50 8.42 -3.91
C HIS A 136 24.33 8.94 -3.09
N THR A 137 23.43 9.65 -3.77
CA THR A 137 22.22 10.21 -3.21
C THR A 137 21.03 9.67 -4.00
N VAL A 138 20.02 9.21 -3.27
CA VAL A 138 18.75 8.75 -3.86
C VAL A 138 17.58 9.33 -3.05
N VAL A 139 16.39 9.37 -3.64
CA VAL A 139 15.15 9.60 -2.88
C VAL A 139 14.37 8.29 -2.81
N ILE A 140 13.79 7.99 -1.66
CA ILE A 140 12.92 6.82 -1.51
C ILE A 140 11.59 7.11 -2.21
N GLN A 141 11.24 6.30 -3.20
CA GLN A 141 9.95 6.41 -3.90
C GLN A 141 8.85 5.67 -3.14
N TYR A 142 9.21 4.52 -2.56
CA TYR A 142 8.31 3.65 -1.82
C TYR A 142 9.13 2.75 -0.90
N ILE A 143 8.59 2.40 0.27
CA ILE A 143 9.20 1.41 1.16
C ILE A 143 8.13 0.69 1.97
N ASP A 144 8.30 -0.61 2.15
CA ASP A 144 7.53 -1.44 3.07
C ASP A 144 8.38 -2.60 3.65
N SER A 145 7.74 -3.55 4.34
CA SER A 145 8.39 -4.71 4.94
C SER A 145 8.90 -5.76 3.95
N THR A 146 8.71 -5.56 2.64
CA THR A 146 9.08 -6.49 1.56
C THR A 146 10.05 -5.90 0.54
N MET A 147 10.01 -4.58 0.31
CA MET A 147 10.86 -3.91 -0.67
C MET A 147 11.06 -2.41 -0.39
N MET A 148 12.06 -1.85 -1.06
CA MET A 148 12.23 -0.40 -1.23
C MET A 148 12.44 -0.07 -2.70
N LYS A 149 11.77 0.99 -3.17
CA LYS A 149 12.01 1.59 -4.47
C LYS A 149 12.74 2.91 -4.28
N ILE A 150 13.78 3.12 -5.07
CA ILE A 150 14.58 4.33 -5.04
C ILE A 150 14.49 5.03 -6.38
N TYR A 151 14.42 6.35 -6.34
CA TYR A 151 14.36 7.18 -7.52
C TYR A 151 15.62 8.04 -7.60
N HIS A 152 16.35 7.92 -8.70
CA HIS A 152 17.67 8.53 -8.85
C HIS A 152 18.10 8.66 -10.32
N SER A 153 19.23 9.31 -10.54
CA SER A 153 19.90 9.39 -11.84
C SER A 153 21.43 9.35 -11.62
N ASN A 154 22.20 9.47 -12.70
CA ASN A 154 23.66 9.58 -12.61
C ASN A 154 24.37 8.36 -12.00
N TYR A 155 23.86 7.19 -12.34
CA TYR A 155 24.45 5.88 -12.08
C TYR A 155 24.17 4.98 -13.28
N SER A 156 25.10 4.14 -13.69
CA SER A 156 24.90 3.22 -14.82
C SER A 156 24.53 1.82 -14.33
N THR A 157 23.46 1.25 -14.88
CA THR A 157 23.12 -0.18 -14.75
C THR A 157 23.42 -0.88 -16.09
N SER A 158 23.07 -2.17 -16.22
CA SER A 158 23.11 -2.83 -17.54
C SER A 158 22.07 -2.25 -18.51
N GLU A 159 20.95 -1.77 -17.98
CA GLU A 159 19.81 -1.28 -18.77
C GLU A 159 19.91 0.20 -19.11
N TYR A 160 20.47 0.99 -18.18
CA TYR A 160 20.42 2.44 -18.25
C TYR A 160 21.82 3.04 -18.23
N ASN A 161 22.04 4.01 -19.11
CA ASN A 161 23.25 4.82 -19.06
C ASN A 161 23.20 5.79 -17.87
N SER A 162 24.36 6.34 -17.50
CA SER A 162 24.45 7.26 -16.36
C SER A 162 23.61 8.52 -16.52
N ASN A 163 23.26 8.92 -17.73
CA ASN A 163 22.55 10.18 -17.99
C ASN A 163 21.02 10.05 -17.84
N MET A 164 20.51 8.83 -17.62
CA MET A 164 19.08 8.54 -17.52
C MET A 164 18.54 8.63 -16.09
N CYS A 165 17.23 8.80 -15.96
CA CYS A 165 16.48 8.59 -14.72
C CYS A 165 16.20 7.11 -14.49
N HIS A 166 16.19 6.68 -13.23
CA HIS A 166 16.07 5.28 -12.81
C HIS A 166 15.07 5.18 -11.67
N ILE A 167 14.26 4.12 -11.70
CA ILE A 167 13.56 3.63 -10.51
C ILE A 167 13.97 2.19 -10.33
N ASP A 168 14.81 1.97 -9.34
CA ASP A 168 15.31 0.64 -9.03
C ASP A 168 14.59 0.11 -7.80
N THR A 169 14.20 -1.16 -7.86
CA THR A 169 13.59 -1.86 -6.73
C THR A 169 14.64 -2.71 -6.03
N ILE A 170 14.58 -2.76 -4.71
CA ILE A 170 15.38 -3.65 -3.86
C ILE A 170 14.38 -4.51 -3.10
N TYR A 171 14.30 -5.80 -3.43
CA TYR A 171 13.49 -6.74 -2.69
C TYR A 171 14.29 -7.29 -1.50
N TRP A 172 13.77 -7.16 -0.29
CA TRP A 172 14.49 -7.55 0.94
C TRP A 172 14.88 -9.02 0.94
N GLN A 173 13.98 -9.91 0.52
CA GLN A 173 14.30 -11.32 0.41
C GLN A 173 15.43 -11.60 -0.59
N SER A 174 15.44 -10.91 -1.73
CA SER A 174 16.52 -11.06 -2.72
C SER A 174 17.85 -10.54 -2.18
N MET A 175 17.85 -9.42 -1.47
CA MET A 175 19.05 -8.84 -0.88
C MET A 175 19.65 -9.76 0.21
N LYS A 176 18.80 -10.42 1.01
CA LYS A 176 19.24 -11.44 1.99
C LYS A 176 19.94 -12.62 1.32
N GLU A 177 19.45 -13.07 0.16
CA GLU A 177 20.03 -14.20 -0.58
C GLU A 177 21.29 -13.81 -1.37
N TYR A 178 21.32 -12.60 -1.95
CA TYR A 178 22.36 -12.17 -2.88
C TYR A 178 22.82 -10.72 -2.63
N PRO A 179 23.50 -10.42 -1.50
CA PRO A 179 23.81 -9.04 -1.11
C PRO A 179 24.94 -8.37 -1.90
N THR A 180 25.73 -9.14 -2.65
CA THR A 180 26.90 -8.63 -3.39
C THR A 180 26.66 -8.46 -4.88
N ARG A 181 25.49 -8.85 -5.40
CA ARG A 181 25.15 -8.75 -6.83
C ARG A 181 23.68 -8.38 -7.04
N SER A 182 23.41 -7.52 -8.01
CA SER A 182 22.05 -7.26 -8.47
C SER A 182 21.51 -8.46 -9.26
N ILE A 183 20.19 -8.65 -9.23
CA ILE A 183 19.50 -9.75 -9.89
C ILE A 183 18.77 -9.21 -11.11
N TYR A 184 18.89 -9.94 -12.22
CA TYR A 184 18.26 -9.64 -13.51
C TYR A 184 17.30 -10.77 -13.88
N SER A 185 16.23 -10.45 -14.60
CA SER A 185 15.32 -11.44 -15.22
C SER A 185 15.94 -12.04 -16.48
N ASP A 186 15.26 -13.05 -17.05
CA ASP A 186 15.72 -13.79 -18.24
C ASP A 186 15.86 -12.90 -19.50
N ASP A 187 15.24 -11.72 -19.50
CA ASP A 187 15.33 -10.71 -20.56
C ASP A 187 16.38 -9.61 -20.26
N ASP A 188 17.29 -9.87 -19.32
CA ASP A 188 18.32 -8.95 -18.81
C ASP A 188 17.77 -7.67 -18.15
N THR A 189 16.47 -7.64 -17.82
CA THR A 189 15.87 -6.52 -17.08
C THR A 189 16.29 -6.57 -15.61
N LEU A 190 16.60 -5.44 -14.97
CA LEU A 190 16.98 -5.37 -13.56
C LEU A 190 15.77 -5.68 -12.68
N TYR A 191 15.81 -6.83 -12.01
CA TYR A 191 14.76 -7.27 -11.09
C TYR A 191 14.97 -6.71 -9.68
N SER A 192 16.21 -6.76 -9.15
CA SER A 192 16.52 -6.29 -7.80
C SER A 192 17.94 -5.73 -7.69
N LEU A 193 18.07 -4.47 -7.25
CA LEU A 193 19.34 -3.76 -7.12
C LEU A 193 20.07 -4.04 -5.79
N ASN A 194 20.28 -5.32 -5.46
CA ASN A 194 20.83 -5.70 -4.15
C ASN A 194 22.22 -5.12 -3.88
N ALA A 195 23.06 -4.97 -4.91
CA ALA A 195 24.47 -4.59 -4.76
C ALA A 195 24.72 -3.09 -4.60
N ILE A 196 23.67 -2.27 -4.50
CA ILE A 196 23.78 -0.81 -4.45
C ILE A 196 24.78 -0.33 -3.38
N PHE A 197 24.66 -0.85 -2.16
CA PHE A 197 25.54 -0.51 -1.03
C PHE A 197 26.91 -1.20 -1.11
N TYR A 198 26.94 -2.44 -1.61
CA TYR A 198 28.19 -3.21 -1.75
C TYR A 198 29.20 -2.52 -2.66
N SER A 199 28.73 -1.82 -3.70
CA SER A 199 29.58 -1.09 -4.65
C SER A 199 30.51 -0.07 -3.99
N THR A 200 30.11 0.46 -2.85
CA THR A 200 30.84 1.41 -2.02
C THR A 200 31.74 0.72 -0.99
N MET A 201 31.27 -0.38 -0.40
CA MET A 201 32.05 -1.18 0.56
C MET A 201 33.29 -1.81 -0.08
N LYS A 202 33.19 -2.26 -1.35
CA LYS A 202 34.28 -2.94 -2.07
C LYS A 202 35.42 -2.02 -2.54
N VAL A 203 35.29 -0.70 -2.37
CA VAL A 203 36.33 0.24 -2.77
C VAL A 203 37.54 0.09 -1.84
N SER A 204 38.75 0.14 -2.41
CA SER A 204 39.97 0.11 -1.61
C SER A 204 39.97 1.24 -0.57
N ASN A 205 40.31 0.91 0.67
CA ASN A 205 40.30 1.83 1.81
C ASN A 205 38.92 2.41 2.17
N SER A 206 37.81 1.78 1.75
CA SER A 206 36.46 2.23 2.11
C SER A 206 36.26 2.33 3.62
N GLY A 207 36.91 1.45 4.39
CA GLY A 207 36.71 1.32 5.82
C GLY A 207 35.32 0.81 6.20
N GLY A 208 34.51 0.44 5.21
CA GLY A 208 33.11 0.07 5.35
C GLY A 208 32.16 1.07 4.68
N ILE A 209 30.96 1.25 5.25
CA ILE A 209 29.90 2.09 4.72
C ILE A 209 29.25 2.94 5.81
N GLY A 210 28.85 4.15 5.43
CA GLY A 210 27.89 4.96 6.16
C GLY A 210 26.67 5.27 5.30
N ILE A 211 25.51 5.33 5.94
CA ILE A 211 24.21 5.62 5.36
C ILE A 211 23.52 6.64 6.27
N SER A 212 22.93 7.69 5.71
CA SER A 212 22.07 8.62 6.46
C SER A 212 20.74 8.81 5.75
N ILE A 213 19.70 9.02 6.55
CA ILE A 213 18.34 9.36 6.10
C ILE A 213 18.09 10.82 6.48
N SER A 214 17.65 11.63 5.53
CA SER A 214 17.25 13.02 5.76
C SER A 214 15.79 13.21 5.41
N HIS A 215 15.04 13.65 6.41
CA HIS A 215 13.60 13.86 6.37
C HIS A 215 13.28 15.35 6.13
N PHE A 216 12.19 15.62 5.41
CA PHE A 216 11.71 16.99 5.23
C PHE A 216 10.95 17.44 6.49
N LYS A 217 11.34 18.57 7.10
CA LYS A 217 10.79 18.99 8.40
C LYS A 217 9.28 19.21 8.40
N ASN A 218 8.74 19.64 7.27
CA ASN A 218 7.31 19.92 7.11
C ASN A 218 6.60 18.81 6.33
N TYR A 219 7.13 17.59 6.33
CA TYR A 219 6.60 16.46 5.58
C TYR A 219 5.13 16.19 5.89
N ASP A 220 4.77 16.10 7.18
CA ASP A 220 3.40 15.81 7.62
C ASP A 220 2.39 16.92 7.28
N SER A 221 2.87 18.14 6.99
CA SER A 221 2.01 19.22 6.51
C SER A 221 1.68 19.12 5.02
N LEU A 222 2.46 18.33 4.26
CA LEU A 222 2.32 18.17 2.82
C LEU A 222 1.77 16.80 2.41
N TYR A 223 2.14 15.76 3.16
CA TYR A 223 1.90 14.36 2.83
C TYR A 223 1.46 13.58 4.04
N THR A 224 0.58 12.60 3.83
CA THR A 224 0.28 11.60 4.86
C THR A 224 1.44 10.60 4.95
N ALA A 225 2.24 10.66 6.01
CA ALA A 225 3.29 9.66 6.27
C ALA A 225 2.70 8.26 6.45
N ILE A 226 3.29 7.27 5.77
CA ILE A 226 3.19 5.86 6.14
C ILE A 226 4.21 5.68 7.26
N VAL A 227 3.78 5.65 8.52
CA VAL A 227 4.66 5.40 9.67
C VAL A 227 4.62 3.90 9.98
N PRO A 228 5.76 3.18 9.95
CA PRO A 228 5.87 1.84 10.52
C PRO A 228 5.70 1.91 12.05
N ASP A 229 4.92 0.97 12.60
CA ASP A 229 4.65 0.84 14.05
C ASP A 229 5.97 0.72 14.85
N VAL A 230 6.47 1.81 15.44
CA VAL A 230 7.57 1.78 16.42
C VAL A 230 7.29 2.79 17.54
N ASP A 231 7.12 2.25 18.74
CA ASP A 231 6.91 2.99 19.99
C ASP A 231 8.27 3.55 20.46
N MET A 232 8.45 4.87 20.43
CA MET A 232 9.63 5.55 21.00
C MET A 232 9.21 6.61 22.02
N PRO A 233 9.90 6.70 23.18
CA PRO A 233 9.46 7.53 24.30
C PRO A 233 9.96 8.97 24.21
N GLY A 234 9.10 9.93 24.55
CA GLY A 234 9.55 11.21 25.13
C GLY A 234 8.98 12.50 24.54
N GLU A 235 7.66 12.65 24.52
CA GLU A 235 6.98 13.94 24.76
C GLU A 235 5.57 13.61 25.27
N GLU A 236 5.09 14.26 26.33
CA GLU A 236 3.75 13.97 26.85
C GLU A 236 2.70 14.28 25.76
N PRO A 237 1.78 13.34 25.46
CA PRO A 237 0.81 13.54 24.40
C PRO A 237 -0.14 14.70 24.75
N ASP A 238 -0.32 15.64 23.83
CA ASP A 238 -1.26 16.78 23.97
C ASP A 238 -2.72 16.31 24.19
N VAL A 239 -2.99 15.04 23.86
CA VAL A 239 -4.29 14.37 24.04
C VAL A 239 -4.08 12.99 24.66
N SER A 240 -4.73 12.73 25.80
CA SER A 240 -4.73 11.40 26.45
C SER A 240 -5.24 10.31 25.49
N ALA A 241 -4.55 9.16 25.44
CA ALA A 241 -4.88 8.04 24.56
C ALA A 241 -6.33 7.54 24.71
N ASP A 242 -6.91 7.63 25.92
CA ASP A 242 -8.29 7.26 26.22
C ASP A 242 -9.32 8.11 25.44
N LYS A 243 -8.95 9.32 25.00
CA LYS A 243 -9.81 10.19 24.17
C LYS A 243 -9.74 9.86 22.68
N LEU A 244 -8.83 8.99 22.26
CA LEU A 244 -8.59 8.62 20.87
C LEU A 244 -9.06 7.19 20.56
N GLU A 245 -9.93 6.63 21.41
CA GLU A 245 -10.51 5.30 21.20
C GLU A 245 -11.40 5.30 19.95
N VAL A 246 -11.11 4.37 19.03
CA VAL A 246 -11.96 4.13 17.86
C VAL A 246 -12.98 3.04 18.19
N THR A 247 -14.25 3.42 18.15
CA THR A 247 -15.39 2.52 18.38
C THR A 247 -16.27 2.42 17.13
N GLY A 248 -17.24 1.51 17.13
CA GLY A 248 -18.20 1.39 16.03
C GLY A 248 -17.66 0.81 14.71
N LEU A 249 -16.40 0.34 14.66
CA LEU A 249 -15.82 -0.24 13.44
C LEU A 249 -16.72 -1.37 12.89
N THR A 250 -17.22 -1.18 11.67
CA THR A 250 -18.16 -2.10 11.03
C THR A 250 -17.98 -2.17 9.52
N VAL A 251 -18.26 -3.33 8.94
CA VAL A 251 -18.17 -3.54 7.49
C VAL A 251 -19.50 -3.16 6.84
N THR A 252 -19.45 -2.18 5.93
CA THR A 252 -20.62 -1.63 5.22
C THR A 252 -20.82 -2.29 3.85
N GLY A 253 -19.75 -2.81 3.25
CA GLY A 253 -19.80 -3.41 1.92
C GLY A 253 -18.71 -4.45 1.67
N GLN A 254 -19.04 -5.49 0.90
CA GLN A 254 -18.04 -6.43 0.39
C GLN A 254 -18.24 -6.70 -1.10
N ALA A 255 -17.14 -6.72 -1.84
CA ALA A 255 -17.01 -7.16 -3.22
C ALA A 255 -15.89 -8.21 -3.34
N CYS A 256 -15.62 -8.67 -4.56
CA CYS A 256 -14.61 -9.70 -4.77
C CYS A 256 -13.17 -9.22 -4.60
N SER A 257 -12.95 -7.91 -4.71
CA SER A 257 -11.64 -7.28 -4.62
C SER A 257 -11.68 -5.99 -3.80
N LYS A 258 -12.74 -5.79 -3.01
CA LYS A 258 -12.97 -4.57 -2.22
C LYS A 258 -13.77 -4.89 -0.96
N ILE A 259 -13.48 -4.22 0.16
CA ILE A 259 -14.29 -4.21 1.38
C ILE A 259 -14.40 -2.76 1.84
N ASP A 260 -15.63 -2.31 2.07
CA ASP A 260 -15.99 -0.99 2.56
C ASP A 260 -16.37 -1.11 4.05
N PHE A 261 -15.93 -0.14 4.87
CA PHE A 261 -16.14 -0.14 6.31
C PHE A 261 -16.11 1.29 6.86
N GLU A 262 -16.73 1.47 8.01
CA GLU A 262 -16.87 2.76 8.71
C GLU A 262 -16.67 2.56 10.21
N TRP A 263 -16.43 3.64 10.93
CA TRP A 263 -16.32 3.70 12.39
C TRP A 263 -16.89 5.02 12.90
N ASP A 264 -17.05 5.11 14.22
CA ASP A 264 -17.53 6.34 14.86
C ASP A 264 -16.46 7.43 14.77
N ASP A 265 -16.86 8.65 14.40
CA ASP A 265 -15.97 9.81 14.33
C ASP A 265 -15.39 10.13 15.71
N VAL A 266 -14.10 10.50 15.75
CA VAL A 266 -13.34 10.76 16.98
C VAL A 266 -12.98 12.25 16.96
N SER A 267 -13.61 13.03 17.85
CA SER A 267 -13.64 14.49 17.74
C SER A 267 -12.28 15.20 17.75
N GLU A 268 -11.27 14.61 18.40
CA GLU A 268 -9.91 15.16 18.45
C GLU A 268 -8.97 14.48 17.43
N ALA A 269 -9.46 13.51 16.66
CA ALA A 269 -8.66 12.80 15.66
C ALA A 269 -8.43 13.66 14.41
N THR A 270 -7.17 13.75 14.03
CA THR A 270 -6.72 14.36 12.77
C THR A 270 -6.59 13.35 11.63
N LYS A 271 -6.41 12.07 11.96
CA LYS A 271 -6.28 10.96 11.01
C LYS A 271 -6.54 9.62 11.70
N TYR A 272 -6.75 8.58 10.89
CA TYR A 272 -6.91 7.20 11.30
C TYR A 272 -5.93 6.31 10.56
N PHE A 273 -5.35 5.34 11.25
CA PHE A 273 -4.52 4.30 10.68
C PHE A 273 -5.27 2.97 10.68
N VAL A 274 -5.46 2.41 9.50
CA VAL A 274 -6.12 1.12 9.28
C VAL A 274 -5.04 0.06 9.07
N ALA A 275 -4.94 -0.90 9.98
CA ALA A 275 -4.10 -2.07 9.83
C ALA A 275 -4.94 -3.27 9.36
N VAL A 276 -4.40 -4.01 8.39
CA VAL A 276 -5.11 -5.12 7.74
C VAL A 276 -4.22 -6.35 7.66
N ASP A 277 -4.68 -7.43 8.29
CA ASP A 277 -4.03 -8.74 8.24
C ASP A 277 -4.82 -9.70 7.34
N ASN A 278 -4.20 -10.15 6.25
CA ASN A 278 -4.76 -11.20 5.41
C ASN A 278 -4.48 -12.56 6.05
N GLN A 279 -5.36 -13.00 6.94
CA GLN A 279 -5.27 -14.28 7.65
C GLN A 279 -5.19 -15.50 6.72
N THR A 280 -5.62 -15.37 5.45
CA THR A 280 -5.54 -16.47 4.48
C THR A 280 -4.14 -16.62 3.87
N LYS A 281 -3.42 -15.51 3.66
CA LYS A 281 -2.07 -15.53 3.07
C LYS A 281 -0.94 -15.34 4.09
N GLY A 282 -1.24 -14.85 5.29
CA GLY A 282 -0.22 -14.46 6.28
C GLY A 282 0.56 -13.21 5.87
N THR A 283 -0.10 -12.28 5.17
CA THR A 283 0.48 -11.01 4.72
C THR A 283 -0.29 -9.86 5.34
N SER A 284 0.37 -8.72 5.56
CA SER A 284 -0.25 -7.54 6.18
C SER A 284 0.02 -6.29 5.37
N PHE A 285 -0.89 -5.33 5.45
CA PHE A 285 -0.72 -3.99 4.89
C PHE A 285 -1.51 -2.97 5.71
N SER A 286 -1.24 -1.70 5.51
CA SER A 286 -1.95 -0.63 6.20
C SER A 286 -2.23 0.55 5.28
N LYS A 287 -3.11 1.45 5.72
CA LYS A 287 -3.38 2.73 5.08
C LYS A 287 -3.82 3.77 6.10
N THR A 288 -3.53 5.03 5.82
CA THR A 288 -4.00 6.18 6.61
C THR A 288 -5.14 6.88 5.88
N VAL A 289 -6.15 7.34 6.61
CA VAL A 289 -7.27 8.13 6.09
C VAL A 289 -7.64 9.23 7.08
N THR A 290 -8.38 10.25 6.63
CA THR A 290 -8.88 11.34 7.48
C THR A 290 -10.34 11.18 7.85
N ASP A 291 -11.13 10.54 6.99
CA ASP A 291 -12.55 10.32 7.24
C ASP A 291 -12.78 9.08 8.10
N SER A 292 -13.90 9.04 8.81
CA SER A 292 -14.33 7.88 9.61
C SER A 292 -14.94 6.74 8.77
N GLU A 293 -14.69 6.75 7.47
CA GLU A 293 -15.08 5.71 6.52
C GLU A 293 -13.97 5.47 5.49
N THR A 294 -13.81 4.22 5.06
CA THR A 294 -12.94 3.94 3.92
C THR A 294 -13.20 2.56 3.30
N ASN A 295 -12.31 2.18 2.39
CA ASN A 295 -12.26 0.85 1.84
C ASN A 295 -10.83 0.33 1.69
N ILE A 296 -10.72 -0.99 1.57
CA ILE A 296 -9.54 -1.70 1.11
C ILE A 296 -9.85 -2.31 -0.26
N ALA A 297 -8.95 -2.11 -1.23
CA ALA A 297 -9.13 -2.52 -2.63
C ALA A 297 -7.97 -3.42 -3.10
N GLY A 298 -8.05 -3.96 -4.32
CA GLY A 298 -7.01 -4.84 -4.87
C GLY A 298 -6.95 -6.22 -4.21
N LEU A 299 -8.00 -6.61 -3.48
CA LEU A 299 -8.00 -7.85 -2.70
C LEU A 299 -8.12 -9.09 -3.58
N ASP A 300 -7.52 -10.20 -3.13
CA ASP A 300 -7.79 -11.50 -3.74
C ASP A 300 -9.18 -12.00 -3.37
N PRO A 301 -9.91 -12.63 -4.31
CA PRO A 301 -11.24 -13.16 -4.04
C PRO A 301 -11.25 -14.27 -2.97
N GLY A 302 -12.16 -14.12 -2.01
CA GLY A 302 -12.49 -15.11 -0.99
C GLY A 302 -11.43 -15.33 0.09
N ASN A 303 -10.48 -14.41 0.24
CA ASN A 303 -9.58 -14.34 1.39
C ASN A 303 -10.29 -13.72 2.60
N VAL A 304 -9.84 -14.12 3.79
CA VAL A 304 -10.24 -13.62 5.11
C VAL A 304 -9.24 -12.54 5.54
N TYR A 305 -9.79 -11.43 6.06
CA TYR A 305 -9.07 -10.25 6.51
C TYR A 305 -9.50 -9.88 7.91
N GLU A 306 -8.54 -9.52 8.75
CA GLU A 306 -8.75 -8.84 10.02
C GLU A 306 -8.41 -7.36 9.84
N ILE A 307 -9.32 -6.47 10.25
CA ILE A 307 -9.19 -5.03 10.10
C ILE A 307 -9.29 -4.41 11.49
N LYS A 308 -8.34 -3.55 11.83
CA LYS A 308 -8.38 -2.73 13.06
C LYS A 308 -7.95 -1.30 12.74
N VAL A 309 -8.49 -0.35 13.48
CA VAL A 309 -8.28 1.08 13.23
C VAL A 309 -7.86 1.76 14.53
N CYS A 310 -6.85 2.63 14.49
CA CYS A 310 -6.57 3.55 15.60
C CYS A 310 -6.63 5.00 15.11
N ALA A 311 -6.98 5.91 16.01
CA ALA A 311 -7.01 7.34 15.74
C ALA A 311 -5.69 8.00 16.17
N TYR A 312 -5.37 9.12 15.51
CA TYR A 312 -4.25 9.97 15.86
C TYR A 312 -4.69 11.42 15.99
N SER A 313 -4.19 12.10 17.01
CA SER A 313 -4.26 13.55 17.17
C SER A 313 -2.85 14.12 17.22
N GLY A 314 -2.38 14.68 16.12
CA GLY A 314 -0.96 15.02 15.96
C GLY A 314 -0.07 13.78 16.08
N ASN A 315 0.82 13.78 17.07
CA ASN A 315 1.72 12.65 17.39
C ASN A 315 1.11 11.65 18.38
N SER A 316 -0.02 11.98 19.01
CA SER A 316 -0.67 11.11 19.99
C SER A 316 -1.44 10.02 19.27
N LYS A 317 -1.17 8.76 19.62
CA LYS A 317 -1.83 7.56 19.07
C LYS A 317 -2.80 6.99 20.10
N GLY A 318 -4.03 6.73 19.69
CA GLY A 318 -4.99 5.95 20.47
C GLY A 318 -4.79 4.45 20.31
N ASP A 319 -5.42 3.67 21.18
CA ASP A 319 -5.44 2.22 21.04
C ASP A 319 -6.17 1.79 19.75
N TYR A 320 -5.80 0.61 19.25
CA TYR A 320 -6.55 0.00 18.16
C TYR A 320 -7.96 -0.37 18.63
N SER A 321 -8.93 -0.14 17.74
CA SER A 321 -10.29 -0.63 17.87
C SER A 321 -10.31 -2.14 18.09
N THR A 322 -11.45 -2.64 18.60
CA THR A 322 -11.75 -4.06 18.48
C THR A 322 -11.68 -4.46 16.99
N PRO A 323 -10.93 -5.52 16.63
CA PRO A 323 -10.77 -5.90 15.23
C PRO A 323 -12.08 -6.46 14.66
N VAL A 324 -12.31 -6.20 13.38
CA VAL A 324 -13.37 -6.83 12.60
C VAL A 324 -12.76 -7.84 11.65
N ILE A 325 -13.19 -9.10 11.79
CA ILE A 325 -12.83 -10.17 10.86
C ILE A 325 -13.91 -10.28 9.79
N THR A 326 -13.49 -10.25 8.53
CA THR A 326 -14.39 -10.41 7.38
C THR A 326 -13.72 -11.09 6.21
N ALA A 327 -14.39 -11.20 5.06
CA ALA A 327 -13.81 -11.78 3.85
C ALA A 327 -14.24 -11.04 2.59
N SER A 328 -13.34 -10.97 1.61
CA SER A 328 -13.72 -10.57 0.26
C SER A 328 -14.65 -11.63 -0.34
N LYS A 329 -15.57 -11.24 -1.23
CA LYS A 329 -16.50 -12.19 -1.84
C LYS A 329 -15.75 -13.13 -2.80
N PRO A 330 -16.06 -14.44 -2.81
CA PRO A 330 -15.54 -15.32 -3.84
C PRO A 330 -15.92 -14.84 -5.24
N LYS A 331 -15.01 -15.04 -6.19
CA LYS A 331 -15.24 -14.65 -7.59
C LYS A 331 -16.49 -15.37 -8.14
N LYS A 332 -17.20 -14.72 -9.06
CA LYS A 332 -18.35 -15.33 -9.73
C LYS A 332 -17.90 -16.54 -10.58
N GLU A 333 -18.54 -17.68 -10.36
CA GLU A 333 -18.30 -18.91 -11.13
C GLU A 333 -19.24 -19.03 -12.34
N ALA A 334 -18.78 -19.72 -13.39
CA ALA A 334 -19.66 -20.31 -14.40
C ALA A 334 -19.94 -21.81 -14.10
N VAL A 335 -21.23 -22.21 -14.17
CA VAL A 335 -21.59 -23.63 -14.27
C VAL A 335 -21.02 -24.17 -15.59
N ARG A 336 -20.13 -25.17 -15.48
CA ARG A 336 -19.43 -25.77 -16.63
C ARG A 336 -20.39 -26.63 -17.44
N SER A 337 -21.13 -27.51 -16.77
CA SER A 337 -22.15 -28.32 -17.42
C SER A 337 -23.19 -28.81 -16.41
N ALA A 338 -24.40 -29.05 -16.89
CA ALA A 338 -25.42 -29.76 -16.15
C ALA A 338 -26.21 -30.65 -17.12
N TYR A 339 -26.43 -31.90 -16.76
CA TYR A 339 -27.06 -32.88 -17.65
C TYR A 339 -27.77 -33.97 -16.85
N SER A 340 -28.76 -34.60 -17.47
CA SER A 340 -29.43 -35.78 -16.90
C SER A 340 -28.56 -37.00 -17.16
N SER A 341 -28.08 -37.66 -16.10
CA SER A 341 -27.19 -38.85 -16.23
C SER A 341 -27.96 -40.18 -16.13
N GLY A 342 -29.27 -40.14 -16.32
CA GLY A 342 -30.20 -41.26 -16.14
C GLY A 342 -31.55 -40.81 -15.60
N SER A 343 -32.45 -41.77 -15.38
CA SER A 343 -33.81 -41.51 -14.87
C SER A 343 -33.75 -40.81 -13.50
N ARG A 344 -34.45 -39.68 -13.38
CA ARG A 344 -34.64 -38.94 -12.12
C ARG A 344 -33.34 -38.42 -11.48
N LYS A 345 -32.29 -38.17 -12.28
CA LYS A 345 -30.95 -37.75 -11.80
C LYS A 345 -30.34 -36.65 -12.65
N ILE A 346 -29.87 -35.58 -12.02
CA ILE A 346 -29.11 -34.51 -12.67
C ILE A 346 -27.72 -34.40 -12.05
N VAL A 347 -26.71 -34.37 -12.91
CA VAL A 347 -25.31 -34.09 -12.55
C VAL A 347 -25.02 -32.64 -12.91
N THR A 348 -24.47 -31.89 -11.95
CA THR A 348 -23.98 -30.52 -12.16
C THR A 348 -22.48 -30.48 -11.92
N LYS A 349 -21.75 -29.86 -12.84
CA LYS A 349 -20.31 -29.60 -12.76
C LYS A 349 -20.05 -28.11 -12.90
N TRP A 350 -19.14 -27.58 -12.11
CA TRP A 350 -18.73 -26.17 -12.15
C TRP A 350 -17.22 -26.04 -12.35
N LYS A 351 -16.77 -24.84 -12.67
CA LYS A 351 -15.33 -24.55 -12.74
C LYS A 351 -14.75 -24.52 -11.31
N LYS A 352 -13.43 -24.39 -11.19
CA LYS A 352 -12.78 -24.09 -9.91
C LYS A 352 -12.65 -22.58 -9.81
N LEU A 353 -12.98 -22.01 -8.65
CA LEU A 353 -12.76 -20.58 -8.40
C LEU A 353 -11.27 -20.25 -8.28
N SER A 354 -10.88 -19.11 -8.86
CA SER A 354 -9.59 -18.47 -8.59
C SER A 354 -9.64 -17.77 -7.24
N GLY A 355 -8.54 -17.79 -6.50
CA GLY A 355 -8.46 -17.27 -5.14
C GLY A 355 -8.80 -18.33 -4.09
N SER A 356 -9.06 -17.87 -2.86
CA SER A 356 -9.40 -18.73 -1.74
C SER A 356 -10.91 -18.88 -1.65
N CYS A 357 -11.40 -20.09 -1.33
CA CYS A 357 -12.79 -20.29 -0.94
C CYS A 357 -12.88 -21.54 -0.08
N THR A 358 -13.89 -21.59 0.80
CA THR A 358 -14.14 -22.75 1.65
C THR A 358 -14.92 -23.82 0.89
N GLY A 359 -15.85 -23.41 0.03
CA GLY A 359 -16.68 -24.34 -0.70
C GLY A 359 -17.71 -23.68 -1.61
N TYR A 360 -18.73 -24.46 -1.97
CA TYR A 360 -19.77 -24.05 -2.92
C TYR A 360 -21.16 -24.23 -2.35
N GLN A 361 -22.09 -23.42 -2.84
CA GLN A 361 -23.52 -23.64 -2.67
C GLN A 361 -24.16 -23.82 -4.04
N LEU A 362 -24.85 -24.95 -4.20
CA LEU A 362 -25.62 -25.27 -5.39
C LEU A 362 -27.12 -25.13 -5.08
N GLN A 363 -27.84 -24.49 -5.99
CA GLN A 363 -29.30 -24.49 -6.01
C GLN A 363 -29.83 -25.13 -7.27
N LEU A 364 -30.86 -25.95 -7.11
CA LEU A 364 -31.61 -26.60 -8.17
C LEU A 364 -33.10 -26.39 -7.91
N SER A 365 -33.84 -25.83 -8.86
CA SER A 365 -35.23 -25.43 -8.68
C SER A 365 -36.09 -25.80 -9.89
N THR A 366 -37.38 -26.07 -9.68
CA THR A 366 -38.37 -26.17 -10.77
C THR A 366 -38.87 -24.80 -11.24
N SER A 367 -38.57 -23.73 -10.51
CA SER A 367 -38.89 -22.35 -10.89
C SER A 367 -37.64 -21.59 -11.34
N LYS A 368 -37.73 -20.87 -12.46
CA LYS A 368 -36.61 -20.09 -13.03
C LYS A 368 -36.07 -19.01 -12.10
N ASN A 369 -36.93 -18.46 -11.25
CA ASN A 369 -36.59 -17.41 -10.28
C ASN A 369 -36.21 -17.95 -8.90
N PHE A 370 -36.15 -19.28 -8.73
CA PHE A 370 -35.79 -19.95 -7.47
C PHE A 370 -36.71 -19.64 -6.26
N LYS A 371 -37.91 -19.08 -6.47
CA LYS A 371 -38.86 -18.75 -5.38
C LYS A 371 -39.60 -19.96 -4.80
N SER A 372 -39.69 -21.08 -5.52
CA SER A 372 -40.37 -22.30 -5.07
C SER A 372 -39.69 -23.55 -5.62
N GLY A 373 -39.87 -24.69 -4.95
CA GLY A 373 -39.29 -25.97 -5.37
C GLY A 373 -37.75 -25.98 -5.39
N THR A 374 -37.11 -25.08 -4.63
CA THR A 374 -35.65 -24.91 -4.60
C THR A 374 -35.01 -25.86 -3.60
N ILE A 375 -34.09 -26.68 -4.08
CA ILE A 375 -33.22 -27.54 -3.29
C ILE A 375 -31.86 -26.86 -3.20
N THR A 376 -31.37 -26.65 -1.98
CA THR A 376 -30.04 -26.08 -1.73
C THR A 376 -29.10 -27.17 -1.21
N LYS A 377 -27.89 -27.24 -1.77
CA LYS A 377 -26.81 -28.11 -1.27
C LYS A 377 -25.55 -27.29 -1.01
N ASN A 378 -25.07 -27.34 0.23
CA ASN A 378 -23.75 -26.84 0.60
C ASN A 378 -22.70 -27.93 0.38
N ILE A 379 -21.58 -27.55 -0.22
CA ILE A 379 -20.42 -28.38 -0.51
C ILE A 379 -19.23 -27.76 0.24
N ASN A 380 -18.84 -28.35 1.37
CA ASN A 380 -17.78 -27.83 2.25
C ASN A 380 -16.36 -28.25 1.80
N ASN A 381 -16.16 -28.42 0.50
CA ASN A 381 -14.88 -28.82 -0.06
C ASN A 381 -14.65 -28.07 -1.38
N LYS A 382 -13.68 -27.13 -1.37
CA LYS A 382 -13.29 -26.31 -2.52
C LYS A 382 -12.81 -27.09 -3.75
N ASN A 383 -12.37 -28.33 -3.57
CA ASN A 383 -11.91 -29.22 -4.64
C ASN A 383 -13.03 -30.11 -5.21
N LYS A 384 -14.21 -30.14 -4.58
CA LYS A 384 -15.35 -30.90 -5.11
C LYS A 384 -16.11 -30.06 -6.13
N LEU A 385 -15.87 -30.35 -7.41
CA LEU A 385 -16.40 -29.58 -8.55
C LEU A 385 -17.62 -30.24 -9.23
N SER A 386 -18.25 -31.20 -8.57
CA SER A 386 -19.44 -31.86 -9.09
C SER A 386 -20.40 -32.33 -7.99
N TYR A 387 -21.69 -32.35 -8.32
CA TYR A 387 -22.73 -32.89 -7.47
C TYR A 387 -23.84 -33.55 -8.30
N THR A 388 -24.31 -34.70 -7.83
CA THR A 388 -25.43 -35.44 -8.43
C THR A 388 -26.63 -35.40 -7.53
N ARG A 389 -27.72 -34.80 -8.01
CA ARG A 389 -29.02 -34.87 -7.33
C ARG A 389 -29.82 -36.03 -7.90
N LYS A 390 -30.36 -36.87 -7.00
CA LYS A 390 -31.22 -38.00 -7.32
C LYS A 390 -32.68 -37.70 -6.92
N ASN A 391 -33.59 -38.62 -7.28
CA ASN A 391 -35.01 -38.61 -6.91
C ASN A 391 -35.79 -37.39 -7.43
N LEU A 392 -35.41 -36.89 -8.61
CA LEU A 392 -36.09 -35.78 -9.28
C LEU A 392 -37.37 -36.24 -10.00
N LYS A 393 -38.23 -35.30 -10.38
CA LYS A 393 -39.44 -35.59 -11.15
C LYS A 393 -39.06 -35.79 -12.62
N LYS A 394 -39.39 -36.97 -13.16
CA LYS A 394 -39.15 -37.33 -14.56
C LYS A 394 -39.86 -36.33 -15.50
N GLY A 395 -39.22 -35.94 -16.60
CA GLY A 395 -39.77 -35.03 -17.60
C GLY A 395 -39.91 -33.57 -17.17
N SER A 396 -39.40 -33.19 -16.00
CA SER A 396 -39.48 -31.81 -15.51
C SER A 396 -38.21 -31.02 -15.85
N ASN A 397 -38.36 -29.72 -16.12
CA ASN A 397 -37.24 -28.80 -16.31
C ASN A 397 -36.75 -28.29 -14.95
N TYR A 398 -35.43 -28.24 -14.79
CA TYR A 398 -34.76 -27.74 -13.60
C TYR A 398 -33.79 -26.61 -13.95
N TYR A 399 -33.78 -25.59 -13.11
CA TYR A 399 -32.92 -24.41 -13.18
C TYR A 399 -31.85 -24.51 -12.10
N ILE A 400 -30.60 -24.31 -12.50
CA ILE A 400 -29.43 -24.64 -11.69
C ILE A 400 -28.50 -23.44 -11.63
N ARG A 401 -28.04 -23.09 -10.43
CA ARG A 401 -27.02 -22.08 -10.20
C ARG A 401 -26.08 -22.50 -9.08
N VAL A 402 -24.83 -22.05 -9.17
CA VAL A 402 -23.78 -22.33 -8.18
C VAL A 402 -23.11 -21.02 -7.78
N ARG A 403 -22.69 -20.89 -6.53
CA ARG A 403 -21.83 -19.80 -6.05
C ARG A 403 -20.79 -20.33 -5.07
N GLY A 404 -19.63 -19.69 -5.02
CA GLY A 404 -18.64 -19.93 -3.96
C GLY A 404 -19.06 -19.28 -2.65
N TYR A 405 -18.51 -19.77 -1.55
CA TYR A 405 -18.54 -19.08 -0.26
C TYR A 405 -17.19 -19.21 0.46
N THR A 406 -16.87 -18.20 1.25
CA THR A 406 -15.77 -18.22 2.22
C THR A 406 -16.37 -18.25 3.62
N SER A 407 -15.77 -19.04 4.51
CA SER A 407 -16.17 -19.18 5.89
C SER A 407 -15.03 -18.77 6.81
N TYR A 408 -15.35 -17.97 7.81
CA TYR A 408 -14.49 -17.54 8.92
C TYR A 408 -15.39 -17.48 10.15
N ASP A 409 -14.90 -17.87 11.33
CA ASP A 409 -15.63 -17.82 12.62
C ASP A 409 -17.09 -18.32 12.56
N GLY A 410 -17.33 -19.42 11.84
CA GLY A 410 -18.67 -19.99 11.67
C GLY A 410 -19.60 -19.21 10.72
N GLN A 411 -19.22 -18.00 10.30
CA GLN A 411 -19.94 -17.17 9.34
C GLN A 411 -19.64 -17.57 7.90
N LYS A 412 -20.50 -17.17 6.95
CA LYS A 412 -20.33 -17.43 5.51
C LYS A 412 -20.60 -16.20 4.68
N ILE A 413 -19.59 -15.76 3.93
CA ILE A 413 -19.74 -14.74 2.90
C ILE A 413 -19.89 -15.42 1.54
N TYR A 414 -21.01 -15.14 0.88
CA TYR A 414 -21.38 -15.72 -0.40
C TYR A 414 -20.98 -14.83 -1.56
N GLY A 415 -20.40 -15.44 -2.59
CA GLY A 415 -20.20 -14.78 -3.88
C GLY A 415 -21.50 -14.64 -4.69
N THR A 416 -21.38 -14.04 -5.85
CA THR A 416 -22.49 -13.88 -6.79
C THR A 416 -22.87 -15.22 -7.42
N TRP A 417 -24.17 -15.44 -7.61
CA TRP A 417 -24.68 -16.62 -8.33
C TRP A 417 -24.15 -16.67 -9.77
N SER A 418 -23.82 -17.88 -10.22
CA SER A 418 -23.55 -18.15 -11.63
C SER A 418 -24.76 -17.82 -12.51
N THR A 419 -24.53 -17.70 -13.81
CA THR A 419 -25.61 -17.75 -14.80
C THR A 419 -26.40 -19.06 -14.64
N VAL A 420 -27.72 -18.96 -14.75
CA VAL A 420 -28.63 -20.09 -14.59
C VAL A 420 -28.50 -21.05 -15.78
N LYS A 421 -28.40 -22.35 -15.50
CA LYS A 421 -28.49 -23.42 -16.51
C LYS A 421 -29.81 -24.16 -16.37
N THR A 422 -30.43 -24.48 -17.51
CA THR A 422 -31.67 -25.26 -17.56
C THR A 422 -31.38 -26.66 -18.05
N VAL A 423 -31.93 -27.67 -17.38
CA VAL A 423 -31.79 -29.09 -17.75
C VAL A 423 -33.13 -29.78 -17.60
N ARG A 424 -33.54 -30.56 -18.60
CA ARG A 424 -34.69 -31.46 -18.49
C ARG A 424 -34.24 -32.77 -17.83
N CYS A 425 -34.91 -33.18 -16.76
CA CYS A 425 -34.66 -34.47 -16.13
C CYS A 425 -35.31 -35.58 -16.96
N LEU A 426 -34.49 -36.55 -17.39
CA LEU A 426 -34.95 -37.74 -18.11
C LEU A 426 -35.52 -38.81 -17.16
#